data_AF-A0A0F9T2S2-F1
#
_entry.id   AF-A0A0F9T2S2-F1
#
_cell.length_a   1.000
_cell.length_b   1.000
_cell.length_c   1.000
_cell.angle_alpha   90.00
_cell.angle_beta   90.00
_cell.angle_gamma   90.00
#
_symmetry.space_group_name_H-M   'P 1'
#
loop_
_entity.id
_entity.type
_entity.pdbx_description
1 polymer ?
#
loop_
_entity_poly.entity_id
_entity_poly.type
_entity_poly.pdbx_seq_one_letter_code
_entity_poly.pdbx_strand_id
1 'polypeptide(L)'
;MRQSIMYALEEETGYRHFYKYKHQVRLTGIPGRTVELLLTEDIEGDYWAWWDNKTEAFVHCWPSEVQLNMCFPYGPKAEEDRDRGNKLRVSVKPT
;
A
#
# COMPACT_ATOMS: atom_id res chain seq x y z
N MET A 1 2.98 -1.00 16.31
CA MET A 1 2.92 -1.81 15.08
C MET A 1 1.82 -1.23 14.21
N ARG A 2 2.17 -0.66 13.07
CA ARG A 2 1.23 0.03 12.17
C ARG A 2 0.45 -0.97 11.32
N GLN A 3 -0.84 -0.73 11.12
CA GLN A 3 -1.69 -1.59 10.30
C GLN A 3 -2.84 -0.83 9.65
N SER A 4 -3.35 -1.32 8.52
CA SER A 4 -4.52 -0.75 7.84
C SER A 4 -5.23 -1.78 6.98
N ILE A 5 -6.53 -1.59 6.78
CA ILE A 5 -7.30 -2.33 5.78
C ILE A 5 -7.18 -1.64 4.42
N MET A 6 -6.89 -2.42 3.39
CA MET A 6 -6.97 -1.99 1.99
C MET A 6 -7.70 -3.03 1.15
N TYR A 7 -8.07 -2.64 -0.05
CA TYR A 7 -8.66 -3.51 -1.06
C TYR A 7 -7.73 -3.61 -2.26
N ALA A 8 -7.62 -4.79 -2.86
CA ALA A 8 -6.76 -5.02 -4.02
C ALA A 8 -7.41 -6.03 -4.97
N LEU A 9 -6.86 -6.14 -6.18
CA LEU A 9 -7.13 -7.26 -7.08
C LEU A 9 -6.20 -8.43 -6.73
N GLU A 10 -6.79 -9.61 -6.58
CA GLU A 10 -6.09 -10.89 -6.42
C GLU A 10 -5.50 -11.34 -7.76
N GLU A 11 -4.25 -11.81 -7.73
CA GLU A 11 -3.53 -12.42 -8.85
C GLU A 11 -2.90 -13.76 -8.42
N GLU A 12 -2.43 -14.55 -9.39
CA GLU A 12 -1.82 -15.87 -9.11
C GLU A 12 -0.63 -15.79 -8.14
N THR A 13 0.15 -14.70 -8.19
CA THR A 13 1.38 -14.54 -7.41
C THR A 13 1.28 -13.47 -6.32
N GLY A 14 0.09 -12.93 -6.03
CA GLY A 14 -0.08 -11.89 -5.02
C GLY A 14 -1.25 -10.95 -5.26
N TYR A 15 -1.03 -9.66 -5.00
CA TYR A 15 -2.06 -8.63 -5.05
C TYR A 15 -1.55 -7.37 -5.76
N ARG A 16 -2.45 -6.69 -6.48
CA ARG A 16 -2.14 -5.41 -7.14
C ARG A 16 -3.29 -4.43 -7.02
N HIS A 17 -3.05 -3.17 -7.39
CA HIS A 17 -4.07 -2.12 -7.37
C HIS A 17 -4.67 -1.93 -5.96
N PHE A 18 -3.80 -1.67 -4.98
CA PHE A 18 -4.19 -1.42 -3.60
C PHE A 18 -4.86 -0.05 -3.47
N TYR A 19 -6.04 -0.04 -2.87
CA TYR A 19 -6.78 1.19 -2.56
C TYR A 19 -7.45 1.12 -1.19
N LYS A 20 -7.66 2.28 -0.58
CA LYS A 20 -8.36 2.40 0.71
C LYS A 20 -9.80 1.92 0.63
N TYR A 21 -10.48 2.13 -0.50
CA TYR A 21 -11.88 1.77 -0.67
C TYR A 21 -12.09 0.79 -1.82
N LYS A 22 -12.95 -0.20 -1.62
CA LYS A 22 -13.31 -1.21 -2.64
C LYS A 22 -13.74 -0.61 -3.99
N HIS A 23 -14.45 0.52 -3.97
CA HIS A 23 -14.90 1.16 -5.20
C HIS A 23 -13.75 1.74 -6.04
N GLN A 24 -12.64 2.15 -5.41
CA GLN A 24 -11.46 2.65 -6.14
C GLN A 24 -10.78 1.53 -6.93
N VAL A 25 -10.77 0.30 -6.40
CA VAL A 25 -10.32 -0.88 -7.16
C VAL A 25 -11.14 -1.05 -8.43
N ARG A 26 -12.47 -0.84 -8.35
CA ARG A 26 -13.37 -0.92 -9.51
C ARG A 26 -13.10 0.16 -10.55
N LEU A 27 -12.69 1.37 -10.13
CA LEU A 27 -12.36 2.47 -11.03
C LEU A 27 -11.14 2.19 -11.91
N THR A 28 -10.32 1.19 -11.59
CA THR A 28 -9.24 0.75 -12.48
C THR A 28 -9.76 0.16 -13.80
N GLY A 29 -11.03 -0.30 -13.83
CA GLY A 29 -11.61 -0.96 -14.99
C GLY A 29 -11.04 -2.35 -15.29
N ILE A 30 -10.15 -2.85 -14.43
CA ILE A 30 -9.49 -4.13 -14.62
C ILE A 30 -10.39 -5.24 -14.03
N PRO A 31 -10.74 -6.27 -14.82
CA PRO A 31 -11.52 -7.39 -14.31
C PRO A 31 -10.67 -8.22 -13.32
N GLY A 32 -11.31 -8.72 -12.26
CA GLY A 32 -10.65 -9.59 -11.28
C GLY A 32 -11.40 -9.66 -9.97
N ARG A 33 -10.97 -10.57 -9.08
CA ARG A 33 -11.53 -10.69 -7.74
C ARG A 33 -10.94 -9.60 -6.85
N THR A 34 -11.80 -8.70 -6.36
CA THR A 34 -11.42 -7.73 -5.34
C THR A 34 -11.46 -8.38 -3.96
N VAL A 35 -10.35 -8.32 -3.23
CA VAL A 35 -10.18 -8.84 -1.88
C VAL A 35 -9.96 -7.70 -0.88
N GLU A 36 -10.38 -7.91 0.36
CA GLU A 36 -10.03 -7.07 1.51
C GLU A 36 -8.79 -7.66 2.17
N LEU A 37 -7.83 -6.80 2.51
CA LEU A 37 -6.50 -7.19 2.97
C LEU A 37 -6.11 -6.36 4.19
N LEU A 38 -5.56 -7.03 5.20
CA LEU A 38 -4.85 -6.40 6.30
C LEU A 38 -3.39 -6.22 5.90
N LEU A 39 -2.94 -4.97 5.90
CA LEU A 39 -1.53 -4.60 5.80
C LEU A 39 -0.98 -4.42 7.21
N THR A 40 0.17 -5.02 7.49
CA THR A 40 0.87 -4.90 8.77
C THR A 40 2.33 -4.56 8.52
N GLU A 41 2.85 -3.54 9.22
CA GLU A 41 4.27 -3.22 9.24
C GLU A 41 5.11 -4.44 9.60
N ASP A 42 6.02 -4.80 8.71
CA ASP A 42 6.84 -6.01 8.80
C ASP A 42 8.13 -5.81 7.99
N ILE A 43 9.28 -5.88 8.67
CA ILE A 43 10.59 -5.70 8.02
C ILE A 43 10.88 -6.79 6.99
N GLU A 44 10.28 -7.98 7.14
CA GLU A 44 10.40 -9.10 6.21
C GLU A 44 9.26 -9.13 5.18
N GLY A 45 8.34 -8.16 5.21
CA GLY A 45 7.15 -8.14 4.37
C GLY A 45 7.42 -7.99 2.87
N ASP A 46 6.65 -8.68 2.04
CA ASP A 46 6.86 -8.74 0.59
C ASP A 46 6.47 -7.46 -0.17
N TYR A 47 5.78 -6.53 0.49
CA TYR A 47 5.28 -5.30 -0.11
C TYR A 47 5.89 -4.06 0.52
N TRP A 48 5.81 -2.95 -0.21
CA TRP A 48 6.25 -1.64 0.22
C TRP A 48 5.04 -0.72 0.30
N ALA A 49 4.88 -0.03 1.44
CA ALA A 49 3.78 0.89 1.66
C ALA A 49 4.24 2.24 2.21
N TRP A 50 3.42 3.26 2.00
CA TRP A 50 3.58 4.56 2.64
C TRP A 50 2.58 4.70 3.78
N TRP A 51 3.10 4.84 5.00
CA TRP A 51 2.32 5.24 6.17
C TRP A 51 2.18 6.76 6.18
N ASP A 52 0.96 7.26 6.15
CA ASP A 52 0.66 8.69 6.23
C ASP A 52 0.40 9.07 7.71
N ASN A 53 1.22 9.97 8.24
CA ASN A 53 1.17 10.36 9.66
C ASN A 53 -0.10 11.13 10.02
N LYS A 54 -0.74 11.80 9.05
CA LYS A 54 -1.94 12.60 9.31
C LYS A 54 -3.18 11.73 9.43
N THR A 55 -3.26 10.69 8.61
CA THR A 55 -4.40 9.76 8.57
C THR A 55 -4.19 8.51 9.40
N GLU A 56 -2.97 8.31 9.90
CA GLU A 56 -2.54 7.12 10.65
C GLU A 56 -2.93 5.84 9.90
N ALA A 57 -2.64 5.81 8.61
CA ALA A 57 -2.97 4.68 7.74
C ALA A 57 -1.99 4.51 6.58
N PHE A 58 -1.92 3.30 6.04
CA PHE A 58 -1.26 3.05 4.75
C PHE A 58 -2.12 3.60 3.59
N VAL A 59 -1.52 4.41 2.72
CA VAL A 59 -2.23 5.09 1.60
C VAL A 59 -1.70 4.71 0.21
N HIS A 60 -0.50 4.13 0.15
CA HIS A 60 0.08 3.52 -1.04
C HIS A 60 0.64 2.15 -0.66
N CYS A 61 0.50 1.16 -1.52
CA CYS A 61 1.10 -0.16 -1.35
C CYS A 61 1.45 -0.74 -2.73
N TRP A 62 2.68 -1.24 -2.88
CA TRP A 62 3.22 -1.76 -4.13
C TRP A 62 4.12 -2.98 -3.88
N PRO A 63 4.19 -3.93 -4.84
CA PRO A 63 5.09 -5.07 -4.74
C PRO A 63 6.59 -4.72 -4.74
N SER A 64 6.96 -3.50 -5.17
CA SER A 64 8.36 -3.08 -5.20
C SER A 64 8.56 -1.66 -4.65
N GLU A 65 9.73 -1.45 -4.05
CA GLU A 65 10.14 -0.16 -3.52
C GLU A 65 10.20 0.91 -4.62
N VAL A 66 10.69 0.53 -5.81
CA VAL A 66 10.80 1.42 -6.97
C VAL A 66 9.41 1.93 -7.39
N GLN A 67 8.40 1.07 -7.44
CA GLN A 67 7.04 1.48 -7.77
C GLN A 67 6.45 2.43 -6.73
N LEU A 68 6.69 2.17 -5.44
CA LEU A 68 6.27 3.08 -4.38
C LEU A 68 6.95 4.45 -4.52
N ASN A 69 8.26 4.48 -4.82
CA ASN A 69 9.01 5.72 -4.99
C ASN A 69 8.44 6.58 -6.14
N MET A 70 7.86 5.97 -7.18
CA MET A 70 7.21 6.72 -8.28
C MET A 70 5.98 7.54 -7.83
N CYS A 71 5.39 7.23 -6.68
CA CYS A 71 4.29 8.02 -6.12
C CYS A 71 4.74 9.36 -5.53
N PHE A 72 6.05 9.60 -5.42
CA PHE A 72 6.61 10.80 -4.79
C PHE A 72 7.44 11.59 -5.80
N PRO A 73 6.93 12.73 -6.32
CA PRO A 73 7.64 13.54 -7.32
C PRO A 73 9.06 13.97 -6.91
N TYR A 74 9.28 14.16 -5.60
CA TYR A 74 10.57 14.53 -5.02
C TYR A 74 11.22 13.41 -4.20
N GLY A 75 10.74 12.17 -4.37
CA GLY A 75 11.14 10.99 -3.60
C GLY A 75 10.53 10.94 -2.19
N PRO A 76 10.42 9.74 -1.59
CA PRO A 76 9.80 9.57 -0.27
C PRO A 76 10.61 10.23 0.85
N LYS A 77 11.94 10.34 0.70
CA LYS A 77 12.81 10.93 1.72
C LYS A 77 12.47 12.40 2.01
N ALA A 78 12.11 13.16 0.98
CA ALA A 78 11.69 14.55 1.16
C ALA A 78 10.39 14.67 1.96
N GLU A 79 9.49 13.67 1.87
CA GLU A 79 8.25 13.64 2.65
C GLU A 79 8.48 13.12 4.07
N GLU A 80 9.42 12.19 4.26
CA GLU A 80 9.88 11.73 5.58
C GLU A 80 10.55 12.86 6.37
N ASP A 81 11.43 13.65 5.74
CA ASP A 81 12.09 14.80 6.36
C ASP A 81 11.11 15.91 6.76
N ARG A 82 9.91 15.91 6.16
CA ARG A 82 8.79 16.81 6.50
C ARG A 82 7.82 16.20 7.52
N ASP A 83 8.14 15.03 8.06
CA ASP A 83 7.32 14.28 9.02
C ASP A 83 5.90 13.97 8.51
N ARG A 84 5.73 13.78 7.20
CA ARG A 84 4.43 13.46 6.59
C ARG A 84 4.10 11.97 6.62
N GLY A 85 5.11 11.14 6.84
CA GLY A 85 4.95 9.70 6.80
C GLY A 85 6.26 8.95 6.71
N ASN A 86 6.16 7.64 6.50
CA ASN A 86 7.31 6.75 6.35
C ASN A 86 7.06 5.72 5.26
N LYS A 87 8.10 5.44 4.49
CA LYS A 87 8.14 4.24 3.64
C LYS A 87 8.47 3.04 4.52
N LEU A 88 7.63 2.02 4.47
CA LEU A 88 7.76 0.81 5.29
C LEU A 88 7.55 -0.45 4.46
N ARG A 89 8.20 -1.54 4.86
CA ARG A 89 7.85 -2.88 4.41
C ARG A 89 6.61 -3.37 5.15
N VAL A 90 5.73 -4.09 4.45
CA VAL A 90 4.49 -4.62 5.00
C VAL A 90 4.23 -6.04 4.53
N SER A 91 3.71 -6.87 5.44
CA SER A 91 3.05 -8.12 5.08
C SER A 91 1.59 -7.86 4.75
N VAL A 92 1.06 -8.63 3.82
CA VAL A 92 -0.31 -8.48 3.29
C VAL A 92 -1.03 -9.80 3.46
N LYS A 93 -2.19 -9.79 4.15
CA LYS A 93 -2.98 -10.99 4.41
C LYS A 93 -4.47 -10.75 4.14
N PRO A 94 -5.20 -11.70 3.53
CA PRO A 94 -6.65 -11.67 3.49
C PRO A 94 -7.25 -11.60 4.90
N THR A 95 -8.31 -10.81 5.04
CA THR A 95 -9.16 -10.75 6.25
C THR A 95 -10.23 -11.82 6.25
#